data_AF-A0A1W6DQP5-F1
#
_entry.id   AF-A0A1W6DQP5-F1
#
_cell.length_a   1.000
_cell.length_b   1.000
_cell.length_c   1.000
_cell.angle_alpha   90.00
_cell.angle_beta   90.00
_cell.angle_gamma   90.00
#
_symmetry.space_group_name_H-M   'P 1'
#
loop_
_entity.id
_entity.type
_entity.pdbx_description
1 polymer ?
#
loop_
_entity_poly.entity_id
_entity_poly.type
_entity_poly.pdbx_seq_one_letter_code
_entity_poly.pdbx_strand_id
1 'polypeptide(L)'
;MAGHRIFGTSFASIYPLYVTKVERKGRTTDELDQVVGWLTGYDDAGLAQAIADEITLEEFFDRAPAWNPNASLITGVICGVRVEDIEDPLMQKVRYLDKLVDEVARGKKMSSILRGEAATAF
;
A
#
# COMPACT_ATOMS: atom_id res chain seq x y z
N MET A 1 -10.92 -9.78 21.05
CA MET A 1 -10.47 -8.50 20.46
C MET A 1 -11.22 -8.35 19.15
N ALA A 2 -12.05 -7.32 19.00
CA ALA A 2 -12.82 -7.13 17.78
C ALA A 2 -11.89 -6.56 16.70
N GLY A 3 -11.06 -7.42 16.10
CA GLY A 3 -10.30 -7.06 14.91
C GLY A 3 -11.28 -6.54 13.86
N HIS A 4 -10.98 -5.39 13.25
CA HIS A 4 -11.78 -4.90 12.16
C HIS A 4 -11.85 -6.01 11.10
N ARG A 5 -13.05 -6.37 10.63
CA ARG A 5 -13.28 -7.47 9.66
C ARG A 5 -12.36 -7.43 8.44
N ILE A 6 -11.82 -6.26 8.13
CA ILE A 6 -10.90 -6.03 7.03
C ILE A 6 -9.53 -6.68 7.24
N PHE A 7 -9.07 -6.89 8.47
CA PHE A 7 -7.74 -7.47 8.75
C PHE A 7 -7.63 -8.93 8.30
N GLY A 8 -8.71 -9.69 8.46
CA GLY A 8 -8.81 -11.07 7.99
C GLY A 8 -9.20 -11.22 6.52
N THR A 9 -9.38 -10.11 5.78
CA THR A 9 -9.65 -10.19 4.34
C THR A 9 -8.36 -10.55 3.62
N SER A 10 -8.45 -11.47 2.65
CA SER A 10 -7.31 -11.86 1.82
C SER A 10 -6.80 -10.69 0.97
N PHE A 11 -5.49 -10.48 0.96
CA PHE A 11 -4.84 -9.51 0.08
C PHE A 11 -5.13 -9.81 -1.39
N ALA A 12 -5.22 -11.10 -1.76
CA ALA A 12 -5.55 -11.54 -3.12
C ALA A 12 -6.93 -11.08 -3.60
N SER A 13 -7.89 -10.90 -2.68
CA SER A 13 -9.22 -10.37 -3.01
C SER A 13 -9.22 -8.84 -3.16
N ILE A 14 -8.27 -8.15 -2.52
CA ILE A 14 -8.18 -6.69 -2.49
C ILE A 14 -7.34 -6.17 -3.65
N TYR A 15 -6.24 -6.84 -3.96
CA TYR A 15 -5.29 -6.41 -4.98
C TYR A 15 -5.94 -6.16 -6.37
N PRO A 16 -6.83 -7.03 -6.91
CA PRO A 16 -7.55 -6.75 -8.15
C PRO A 16 -8.40 -5.48 -8.11
N LEU A 17 -8.89 -5.08 -6.93
CA LEU A 17 -9.65 -3.85 -6.76
C LEU A 17 -8.75 -2.62 -6.86
N TYR A 18 -7.51 -2.70 -6.36
CA TYR A 18 -6.51 -1.65 -6.55
C TYR A 18 -6.10 -1.54 -8.01
N VAL A 19 -5.81 -2.66 -8.68
CA VAL A 19 -5.50 -2.71 -10.12
C VAL A 19 -6.61 -2.02 -10.92
N THR A 20 -7.86 -2.46 -10.72
CA THR A 20 -9.02 -1.88 -11.39
C THR A 20 -9.15 -0.38 -11.10
N LYS A 21 -8.86 0.08 -9.87
CA LYS A 21 -8.94 1.49 -9.49
C LYS A 21 -7.90 2.33 -10.25
N VAL A 22 -6.65 1.88 -10.34
CA VAL A 22 -5.58 2.62 -11.01
C VAL A 22 -5.76 2.60 -12.53
N GLU A 23 -6.12 1.45 -13.11
CA GLU A 23 -6.38 1.30 -14.55
C GLU A 23 -7.55 2.18 -15.03
N ARG A 24 -8.64 2.25 -14.25
CA ARG A 24 -9.76 3.17 -14.53
C ARG A 24 -9.36 4.64 -14.55
N LYS A 25 -8.19 4.99 -14.02
CA LYS A 25 -7.62 6.34 -14.03
C LYS A 25 -6.46 6.49 -15.01
N GLY A 26 -6.25 5.51 -15.90
CA GLY A 26 -5.20 5.53 -16.92
C GLY A 26 -3.81 5.29 -16.36
N ARG A 27 -3.70 4.56 -15.24
CA ARG A 27 -2.45 4.19 -14.57
C ARG A 27 -2.17 2.70 -14.77
N THR A 28 -0.93 2.29 -14.57
CA THR A 28 -0.50 0.90 -14.79
C THR A 28 -0.44 0.10 -13.49
N THR A 29 -0.50 -1.23 -13.64
CA THR A 29 -0.21 -2.16 -12.54
C THR A 29 1.22 -1.99 -12.02
N ASP A 30 2.19 -1.70 -12.90
CA ASP A 30 3.58 -1.42 -12.45
C ASP A 30 3.67 -0.22 -11.50
N GLU A 31 2.90 0.86 -11.74
CA GLU A 31 2.84 2.00 -10.81
C GLU A 31 2.23 1.60 -9.45
N LEU A 32 1.28 0.66 -9.43
CA LEU A 32 0.72 0.11 -8.21
C LEU A 32 1.74 -0.76 -7.48
N ASP A 33 2.38 -1.69 -8.17
CA ASP A 33 3.36 -2.62 -7.58
C ASP A 33 4.55 -1.86 -7.03
N GLN A 34 4.99 -0.81 -7.72
CA GLN A 34 6.05 0.07 -7.26
C GLN A 34 5.72 0.72 -5.90
N VAL A 35 4.49 1.21 -5.70
CA VAL A 35 4.14 1.83 -4.40
C VAL A 35 3.91 0.79 -3.30
N VAL A 36 3.41 -0.40 -3.65
CA VAL A 36 3.25 -1.50 -2.70
C VAL A 36 4.63 -1.99 -2.25
N GLY A 37 5.53 -2.25 -3.19
CA GLY A 37 6.91 -2.66 -2.94
C GLY A 37 7.69 -1.60 -2.18
N TRP A 38 7.55 -0.32 -2.53
CA TRP A 38 8.18 0.76 -1.75
C TRP A 38 7.71 0.79 -0.30
N LEU A 39 6.44 0.48 -0.01
CA LEU A 39 5.91 0.51 1.37
C LEU A 39 6.33 -0.71 2.20
N THR A 40 6.30 -1.89 1.58
CA THR A 40 6.39 -3.19 2.26
C THR A 40 7.73 -3.91 2.08
N GLY A 41 8.48 -3.54 1.06
CA GLY A 41 9.70 -4.23 0.64
C GLY A 41 9.47 -5.49 -0.19
N TYR A 42 8.22 -5.80 -0.59
CA TYR A 42 7.98 -6.89 -1.53
C TYR A 42 8.51 -6.52 -2.94
N ASP A 43 9.10 -7.51 -3.60
CA ASP A 43 9.33 -7.51 -5.03
C ASP A 43 8.15 -8.18 -5.76
N ASP A 44 8.19 -8.17 -7.10
CA ASP A 44 7.12 -8.74 -7.92
C ASP A 44 6.85 -10.22 -7.59
N ALA A 45 7.91 -10.97 -7.28
CA ALA A 45 7.80 -12.38 -6.88
C ALA A 45 7.12 -12.53 -5.51
N GLY A 46 7.49 -11.71 -4.53
CA GLY A 46 6.88 -11.69 -3.20
C GLY A 46 5.42 -11.25 -3.24
N LEU A 47 5.07 -10.26 -4.06
CA LEU A 47 3.67 -9.86 -4.29
C LEU A 47 2.87 -10.99 -4.94
N ALA A 48 3.41 -11.61 -5.99
CA ALA A 48 2.76 -12.73 -6.65
C ALA A 48 2.54 -13.91 -5.68
N GLN A 49 3.52 -14.21 -4.81
CA GLN A 49 3.39 -15.26 -3.81
C GLN A 49 2.34 -14.91 -2.75
N ALA A 50 2.31 -13.67 -2.26
CA ALA A 50 1.29 -13.22 -1.30
C ALA A 50 -0.14 -13.33 -1.87
N ILE A 51 -0.31 -13.04 -3.17
CA ILE A 51 -1.57 -13.21 -3.87
C ILE A 51 -1.91 -14.71 -4.02
N ALA A 52 -0.93 -15.54 -4.42
CA ALA A 52 -1.12 -16.98 -4.62
C ALA A 52 -1.44 -17.73 -3.31
N ASP A 53 -0.83 -17.32 -2.20
CA ASP A 53 -1.05 -17.90 -0.87
C ASP A 53 -2.36 -17.42 -0.22
N GLU A 54 -3.06 -16.47 -0.86
CA GLU A 54 -4.30 -15.86 -0.37
C GLU A 54 -4.19 -15.31 1.07
N ILE A 55 -3.00 -14.89 1.49
CA ILE A 55 -2.75 -14.46 2.87
C ILE A 55 -3.63 -13.26 3.25
N THR A 56 -3.96 -13.18 4.53
CA THR A 56 -4.74 -12.06 5.08
C THR A 56 -3.97 -10.74 5.01
N LEU A 57 -4.66 -9.60 5.08
CA LEU A 57 -3.99 -8.30 5.16
C LEU A 57 -3.05 -8.20 6.36
N GLU A 58 -3.46 -8.75 7.51
CA GLU A 58 -2.61 -8.83 8.70
C GLU A 58 -1.30 -9.58 8.39
N GLU A 59 -1.40 -10.78 7.83
CA GLU A 59 -0.22 -11.56 7.44
C GLU A 59 0.61 -10.89 6.35
N PHE A 60 -0.03 -10.22 5.38
CA PHE A 60 0.67 -9.50 4.32
C PHE A 60 1.60 -8.42 4.89
N PHE A 61 1.12 -7.65 5.87
CA PHE A 61 1.91 -6.61 6.53
C PHE A 61 2.89 -7.15 7.56
N ASP A 62 2.61 -8.28 8.19
CA ASP A 62 3.53 -8.92 9.15
C ASP A 62 4.67 -9.66 8.45
N ARG A 63 4.42 -10.20 7.26
CA ARG A 63 5.44 -10.86 6.41
C ARG A 63 6.19 -9.88 5.50
N ALA A 64 5.86 -8.58 5.54
CA ALA A 64 6.51 -7.54 4.76
C ALA A 64 8.04 -7.58 4.94
N PRO A 65 8.85 -7.83 3.89
CA PRO A 65 10.28 -8.05 4.02
C PRO A 65 11.04 -6.87 4.63
N ALA A 66 10.65 -5.65 4.27
CA ALA A 66 11.30 -4.43 4.72
C ALA A 66 10.30 -3.28 4.73
N TRP A 67 9.62 -3.10 5.86
CA TRP A 67 8.74 -1.95 6.04
C TRP A 67 9.53 -0.63 5.92
N ASN A 68 9.04 0.28 5.07
CA ASN A 68 9.78 1.50 4.77
C ASN A 68 9.73 2.50 5.93
N PRO A 69 10.88 2.99 6.45
CA PRO A 69 10.90 3.98 7.53
C PRO A 69 10.24 5.32 7.14
N ASN A 70 10.23 5.64 5.84
CA ASN A 70 9.58 6.83 5.30
C ASN A 70 8.06 6.71 5.19
N ALA A 71 7.46 5.56 5.54
CA ALA A 71 6.00 5.40 5.61
C ALA A 71 5.36 6.41 6.57
N SER A 72 6.08 6.81 7.62
CA SER A 72 5.63 7.86 8.57
C SER A 72 5.44 9.24 7.91
N LEU A 73 6.05 9.48 6.75
CA LEU A 73 5.88 10.72 5.97
C LEU A 73 4.57 10.74 5.18
N ILE A 74 3.82 9.64 5.13
CA ILE A 74 2.51 9.57 4.48
C ILE A 74 1.48 10.26 5.39
N THR A 75 1.17 11.53 5.08
CA THR A 75 0.26 12.35 5.90
C THR A 75 -0.95 12.86 5.13
N GLY A 76 -1.98 13.27 5.86
CA GLY A 76 -3.23 13.87 5.38
C GLY A 76 -4.40 12.89 5.34
N VAL A 77 -5.47 13.28 4.64
CA VAL A 77 -6.74 12.54 4.68
C VAL A 77 -6.86 11.47 3.59
N ILE A 78 -7.40 10.29 3.94
CA ILE A 78 -7.86 9.23 3.04
C ILE A 78 -9.11 8.56 3.65
N CYS A 79 -10.09 8.19 2.83
CA CYS A 79 -11.34 7.55 3.30
C CYS A 79 -12.05 8.32 4.45
N GLY A 80 -11.90 9.65 4.52
CA GLY A 80 -12.51 10.49 5.55
C GLY A 80 -11.73 10.59 6.86
N VAL A 81 -10.58 9.91 7.01
CA VAL A 81 -9.75 9.94 8.22
C VAL A 81 -8.34 10.46 7.91
N ARG A 82 -7.70 11.09 8.90
CA ARG A 82 -6.31 11.54 8.83
C ARG A 82 -5.40 10.39 9.22
N VAL A 83 -4.47 10.00 8.34
CA VAL A 83 -3.73 8.73 8.53
C VAL A 83 -2.77 8.78 9.72
N GLU A 84 -2.16 9.93 9.96
CA GLU A 84 -1.29 10.17 11.11
C GLU A 84 -2.01 10.13 12.46
N ASP A 85 -3.34 10.27 12.49
CA ASP A 85 -4.16 10.23 13.71
C ASP A 85 -4.72 8.82 14.00
N ILE A 86 -4.44 7.83 13.16
CA ILE A 86 -4.97 6.48 13.34
C ILE A 86 -4.19 5.77 14.45
N GLU A 87 -4.90 5.41 15.53
CA GLU A 87 -4.31 4.76 16.70
C GLU A 87 -4.00 3.27 16.47
N ASP A 88 -4.83 2.57 15.70
CA ASP A 88 -4.63 1.14 15.41
C ASP A 88 -3.49 0.99 14.38
N PRO A 89 -2.36 0.34 14.73
CA PRO A 89 -1.20 0.27 13.86
C PRO A 89 -1.47 -0.46 12.55
N LEU A 90 -2.27 -1.53 12.57
CA LEU A 90 -2.57 -2.30 11.37
C LEU A 90 -3.51 -1.52 10.46
N MET A 91 -4.51 -0.84 11.02
CA MET A 91 -5.36 0.08 10.27
C MET A 91 -4.56 1.21 9.66
N GLN A 92 -3.56 1.74 10.37
CA GLN A 92 -2.68 2.78 9.85
C GLN A 92 -1.88 2.27 8.64
N LYS A 93 -1.30 1.07 8.71
CA LYS A 93 -0.62 0.41 7.57
C LYS A 93 -1.56 0.25 6.36
N VAL A 94 -2.80 -0.21 6.58
CA VAL A 94 -3.82 -0.31 5.53
C VAL A 94 -4.10 1.05 4.90
N ARG A 95 -4.27 2.10 5.71
CA ARG A 95 -4.54 3.45 5.20
C ARG A 95 -3.35 4.13 4.54
N TYR A 96 -2.12 3.78 4.92
CA TYR A 96 -0.94 4.17 4.16
C TYR A 96 -0.99 3.59 2.75
N LEU A 97 -1.26 2.30 2.62
CA LEU A 97 -1.40 1.66 1.31
C LEU A 97 -2.52 2.29 0.48
N ASP A 98 -3.74 2.41 1.04
CA ASP A 98 -4.88 3.04 0.37
C ASP A 98 -4.55 4.44 -0.14
N LYS A 99 -3.78 5.19 0.65
CA LYS A 99 -3.37 6.55 0.31
C LYS A 99 -2.39 6.56 -0.86
N LEU A 100 -1.38 5.71 -0.86
CA LEU A 100 -0.45 5.61 -1.99
C LEU A 100 -1.20 5.24 -3.28
N VAL A 101 -2.09 4.25 -3.22
CA VAL A 101 -2.93 3.85 -4.36
C VAL A 101 -3.84 5.01 -4.83
N ASP A 102 -4.40 5.79 -3.91
CA ASP A 102 -5.18 6.98 -4.25
C ASP A 102 -4.33 8.06 -4.92
N GLU A 103 -3.08 8.23 -4.50
CA GLU A 103 -2.16 9.18 -5.09
C GLU A 103 -1.75 8.77 -6.52
N VAL A 104 -1.52 7.47 -6.76
CA VAL A 104 -1.32 6.90 -8.10
C VAL A 104 -2.56 7.15 -8.95
N ALA A 105 -3.75 6.79 -8.45
CA ALA A 105 -5.02 6.97 -9.16
C ALA A 105 -5.35 8.45 -9.46
N ARG A 106 -4.86 9.40 -8.65
CA ARG A 106 -4.97 10.85 -8.92
C ARG A 106 -3.93 11.36 -9.91
N GLY A 107 -2.99 10.51 -10.31
CA GLY A 107 -1.93 10.85 -11.23
C GLY A 107 -0.84 11.73 -10.66
N LYS A 108 -0.57 11.62 -9.36
CA LYS A 108 0.62 12.24 -8.78
C LYS A 108 1.87 11.60 -9.39
N LYS A 109 2.94 12.39 -9.48
CA LYS A 109 4.25 11.88 -9.94
C LYS A 109 4.78 10.87 -8.93
N MET A 110 5.36 9.77 -9.40
CA MET A 110 5.91 8.73 -8.53
C MET A 110 6.94 9.29 -7.54
N SER A 111 7.80 10.22 -7.98
CA SER A 111 8.76 10.94 -7.13
C SER A 111 8.14 11.78 -6.01
N SER A 112 6.83 12.07 -6.07
CA SER A 112 6.09 12.73 -5.00
C SER A 112 5.33 11.74 -4.11
N ILE A 113 5.07 10.53 -4.61
CA ILE A 113 4.40 9.46 -3.87
C ILE A 113 5.42 8.72 -3.00
N LEU A 114 6.56 8.36 -3.60
CA LEU A 114 7.68 7.69 -2.95
C LEU A 114 8.49 8.73 -2.15
N ARG A 115 8.11 8.90 -0.90
CA ARG A 115 8.66 9.94 -0.02
C ARG A 115 10.05 9.53 0.45
N GLY A 116 10.95 10.50 0.61
CA GLY A 116 12.29 10.22 1.12
C GLY A 116 13.21 9.43 0.18
N GLU A 117 12.72 8.98 -0.97
CA GLU A 117 13.56 8.77 -2.15
C GLU A 117 13.90 10.14 -2.74
N ALA A 118 14.80 10.87 -2.06
CA ALA A 118 15.63 11.82 -2.77
C ALA A 118 16.36 11.00 -3.84
N ALA A 119 16.13 11.35 -5.11
CA ALA A 119 16.77 10.80 -6.29
C ALA A 119 18.13 10.17 -5.95
N THR A 120 18.18 8.85 -5.72
CA THR A 120 19.44 8.14 -5.68
C THR A 120 19.79 7.88 -7.14
N ALA A 121 20.13 8.98 -7.82
CA ALA A 121 20.97 8.94 -8.98
C ALA A 121 22.39 8.71 -8.46
N PHE A 122 22.86 7.48 -8.56
CA PHE A 122 24.28 7.16 -8.63
C PHE A 122 24.50 6.18 -9.78
#